data_AF-A0A2V6FI02-F1
#
_entry.id   AF-A0A2V6FI02-F1
#
_cell.length_a   1.000
_cell.length_b   1.000
_cell.length_c   1.000
_cell.angle_alpha   90.00
_cell.angle_beta   90.00
_cell.angle_gamma   90.00
#
_symmetry.space_group_name_H-M   'P 1'
#
loop_
_entity.id
_entity.type
_entity.pdbx_description
1 polymer ?
#
loop_
_entity_poly.entity_id
_entity_poly.type
_entity_poly.pdbx_seq_one_letter_code
_entity_poly.pdbx_strand_id
1 'polypeptide(L)'
;MKSATPVGMKLLALFFAFGTCVCALTIVLLIFPGTMLDSLWRLNPEAHAAFQSIGWLSILLMATVDTACGLVAIGLARNTTWGCWLGILVLTVNLVGDLTNVLLRHDLRTLIGVPIAGAMVVYLYRCAGTRSSR
;
A
#
# COMPACT_ATOMS: atom_id res chain seq x y z
N MET A 1 -21.06 13.55 23.21
CA MET A 1 -19.64 13.14 23.23
C MET A 1 -19.29 12.65 21.83
N LYS A 2 -18.47 13.41 21.07
CA LYS A 2 -18.13 13.07 19.69
C LYS A 2 -17.37 11.75 19.71
N SER A 3 -18.01 10.68 19.24
CA SER A 3 -17.36 9.42 18.87
C SER A 3 -16.44 9.72 17.69
N ALA A 4 -15.33 10.40 17.97
CA ALA A 4 -14.34 10.75 16.98
C ALA A 4 -13.83 9.42 16.44
N THR A 5 -14.08 9.18 15.16
CA THR A 5 -13.30 8.20 14.41
C THR A 5 -11.84 8.46 14.76
N PRO A 6 -11.13 7.49 15.35
CA PRO A 6 -9.80 7.75 15.88
C PRO A 6 -8.95 8.29 14.75
N VAL A 7 -8.23 9.38 15.00
CA VAL A 7 -7.49 10.14 13.97
C VAL A 7 -6.59 9.22 13.14
N GLY A 8 -6.03 8.17 13.76
CA GLY A 8 -5.25 7.13 13.09
C GLY A 8 -6.00 6.40 11.96
N MET A 9 -7.28 6.10 12.11
CA MET A 9 -8.08 5.44 11.06
C MET A 9 -8.26 6.33 9.83
N LYS A 10 -8.46 7.65 10.03
CA LYS A 10 -8.57 8.60 8.92
C LYS A 10 -7.23 8.79 8.21
N LEU A 11 -6.15 8.89 8.98
CA LEU A 11 -4.78 8.98 8.43
C LEU A 11 -4.42 7.74 7.62
N LEU A 12 -4.74 6.55 8.14
CA LEU A 12 -4.55 5.28 7.43
C LEU A 12 -5.38 5.23 6.16
N ALA A 13 -6.67 5.58 6.21
CA ALA A 13 -7.51 5.63 5.01
C ALA A 13 -6.96 6.58 3.95
N LEU A 14 -6.48 7.76 4.36
CA LEU A 14 -5.85 8.73 3.46
C LEU A 14 -4.54 8.19 2.86
N PHE A 15 -3.72 7.52 3.67
CA PHE A 15 -2.48 6.88 3.23
C PHE A 15 -2.74 5.80 2.17
N PHE A 16 -3.72 4.92 2.40
CA PHE A 16 -4.10 3.91 1.40
C PHE A 16 -4.73 4.52 0.15
N ALA A 17 -5.53 5.58 0.30
CA ALA A 17 -6.09 6.31 -0.84
C ALA A 17 -4.97 6.94 -1.69
N PHE A 18 -3.96 7.53 -1.06
CA PHE A 18 -2.78 8.04 -1.75
C PHE A 18 -2.01 6.92 -2.47
N GLY A 19 -1.81 5.78 -1.79
CA GLY A 19 -1.21 4.60 -2.38
C GLY A 19 -1.96 4.10 -3.62
N THR A 20 -3.30 4.10 -3.58
CA THR A 20 -4.16 3.78 -4.72
C THR A 20 -3.92 4.75 -5.88
N CYS A 21 -3.90 6.06 -5.62
CA CYS A 21 -3.61 7.04 -6.69
C CYS A 21 -2.25 6.81 -7.36
N VAL A 22 -1.20 6.49 -6.57
CA VAL A 22 0.14 6.20 -7.11
C VAL A 22 0.16 4.87 -7.88
N CYS A 23 -0.54 3.84 -7.40
CA CYS A 23 -0.65 2.55 -8.10
C CYS A 23 -1.40 2.71 -9.42
N ALA A 24 -2.56 3.38 -9.41
CA ALA A 24 -3.31 3.72 -10.61
C ALA A 24 -2.47 4.51 -11.62
N LEU A 25 -1.71 5.51 -11.16
CA LEU A 25 -0.78 6.25 -12.02
C LEU A 25 0.27 5.31 -12.64
N THR A 26 0.82 4.38 -11.85
CA THR A 26 1.81 3.40 -12.31
C THR A 26 1.21 2.44 -13.35
N ILE A 27 -0.03 2.00 -13.17
CA ILE A 27 -0.76 1.19 -14.14
C ILE A 27 -0.94 1.95 -15.45
N VAL A 28 -1.33 3.23 -15.39
CA VAL A 28 -1.46 4.09 -16.57
C VAL A 28 -0.12 4.25 -17.29
N LEU A 29 0.97 4.48 -16.55
CA LEU A 29 2.34 4.52 -17.09
C LEU A 29 2.74 3.22 -17.80
N LEU A 30 2.33 2.06 -17.26
CA LEU A 30 2.63 0.75 -17.84
C LEU A 30 1.77 0.41 -19.07
N ILE A 31 0.51 0.85 -19.10
CA ILE A 31 -0.41 0.61 -20.22
C ILE A 31 -0.09 1.52 -21.43
N PHE A 32 0.41 2.74 -21.18
CA PHE A 32 0.79 3.71 -22.22
C PHE A 32 2.31 3.96 -22.26
N PRO A 33 3.13 2.94 -22.61
CA PRO A 33 4.58 3.11 -22.76
C PRO A 33 4.91 4.03 -23.95
N GLY A 34 5.93 4.88 -23.83
CA GLY A 34 6.38 5.77 -24.91
C GLY A 34 5.74 7.16 -24.95
N THR A 35 5.07 7.58 -23.88
CA THR A 35 4.50 8.94 -23.75
C THR A 35 5.41 9.86 -22.92
N MET A 36 5.12 11.17 -22.88
CA MET A 36 5.83 12.15 -22.04
C MET A 36 5.89 11.77 -20.54
N LEU A 37 5.04 10.83 -20.13
CA LEU A 37 4.99 10.26 -18.78
C LEU A 37 6.19 9.35 -18.47
N ASP A 38 6.95 8.87 -19.47
CA ASP A 38 8.18 8.09 -19.23
C ASP A 38 9.26 8.91 -18.51
N SER A 39 9.19 10.25 -18.56
CA SER A 39 10.04 11.11 -17.74
C SER A 39 9.85 10.90 -16.24
N LEU A 40 8.67 10.43 -15.80
CA LEU A 40 8.43 10.08 -14.39
C LEU A 40 9.23 8.85 -13.97
N TRP A 41 9.54 7.93 -14.87
CA TRP A 41 10.42 6.79 -14.55
C TRP A 41 11.86 7.23 -14.25
N ARG A 42 12.29 8.43 -14.67
CA ARG A 42 13.61 8.97 -14.28
C ARG A 42 13.71 9.27 -12.78
N LEU A 43 12.58 9.47 -12.08
CA LEU A 43 12.57 9.59 -10.62
C LEU A 43 12.84 8.26 -9.92
N ASN A 44 12.50 7.13 -10.55
CA ASN A 44 12.71 5.80 -9.98
C ASN A 44 13.03 4.76 -11.06
N PRO A 45 14.25 4.82 -11.64
CA PRO A 45 14.64 3.97 -12.77
C PRO A 45 14.71 2.49 -12.38
N GLU A 46 14.97 2.20 -11.10
CA GLU A 46 14.99 0.83 -10.60
C GLU A 46 13.60 0.17 -10.64
N ALA A 47 12.56 0.92 -10.28
CA ALA A 47 11.19 0.44 -10.36
C ALA A 47 10.80 0.12 -11.80
N HIS A 48 11.21 0.96 -12.76
CA HIS A 48 10.97 0.71 -14.18
C HIS A 48 11.59 -0.61 -14.66
N ALA A 49 12.86 -0.86 -14.28
CA ALA A 49 13.56 -2.09 -14.65
C ALA A 49 12.89 -3.35 -14.05
N ALA A 50 12.40 -3.26 -12.81
CA ALA A 50 11.68 -4.35 -12.15
C ALA A 50 10.32 -4.63 -12.82
N PHE A 51 9.58 -3.60 -13.23
CA PHE A 51 8.33 -3.81 -13.93
C PHE A 51 8.53 -4.30 -15.38
N GLN A 52 9.57 -3.84 -16.07
CA GLN A 52 9.89 -4.34 -17.41
C GLN A 52 10.31 -5.81 -17.42
N SER A 53 11.06 -6.28 -16.41
CA SER A 53 11.49 -7.68 -16.34
C SER A 53 10.31 -8.65 -16.12
N ILE A 54 9.23 -8.17 -15.52
CA ILE A 54 8.01 -8.94 -15.23
C ILE A 54 6.96 -8.75 -16.35
N GLY A 55 6.96 -7.61 -17.03
CA GLY A 55 6.11 -7.34 -18.19
C GLY A 55 4.62 -7.20 -17.84
N TRP A 56 3.74 -7.89 -18.59
CA TRP A 56 2.28 -7.80 -18.39
C TRP A 56 1.83 -8.22 -16.98
N LEU A 57 2.56 -9.15 -16.35
CA LEU A 57 2.24 -9.62 -15.01
C LEU A 57 2.36 -8.49 -13.97
N SER A 58 3.20 -7.47 -14.22
CA SER A 58 3.29 -6.28 -13.36
C SER A 58 2.01 -5.48 -13.31
N ILE A 59 1.31 -5.36 -14.44
CA ILE A 59 0.04 -4.64 -14.52
C ILE A 59 -1.01 -5.35 -13.66
N LEU A 60 -1.07 -6.69 -13.74
CA LEU A 60 -1.98 -7.50 -12.92
C LEU A 60 -1.66 -7.40 -11.43
N LEU A 61 -0.37 -7.49 -11.07
CA LEU A 61 0.08 -7.31 -9.69
C LEU A 61 -0.29 -5.92 -9.16
N MET A 62 0.00 -4.87 -9.93
CA MET A 62 -0.27 -3.50 -9.52
C MET A 62 -1.78 -3.22 -9.42
N ALA A 63 -2.60 -3.76 -10.33
CA ALA A 63 -4.05 -3.67 -10.25
C ALA A 63 -4.63 -4.42 -9.03
N THR A 64 -4.03 -5.56 -8.68
CA THR A 64 -4.41 -6.31 -7.46
C THR A 64 -4.10 -5.49 -6.21
N VAL A 65 -2.92 -4.87 -6.15
CA VAL A 65 -2.53 -4.01 -5.03
C VAL A 65 -3.41 -2.77 -4.97
N ASP A 66 -3.68 -2.14 -6.11
CA ASP A 66 -4.52 -0.94 -6.23
C ASP A 66 -5.95 -1.20 -5.71
N THR A 67 -6.58 -2.27 -6.18
CA THR A 67 -7.93 -2.66 -5.74
C THR A 67 -7.94 -3.03 -4.26
N ALA A 68 -6.93 -3.73 -3.75
CA ALA A 68 -6.81 -4.04 -2.33
C ALA A 68 -6.67 -2.76 -1.48
N CYS A 69 -5.80 -1.83 -1.88
CA CYS A 69 -5.63 -0.54 -1.22
C CYS A 69 -6.92 0.30 -1.23
N GLY A 70 -7.65 0.32 -2.36
CA GLY A 70 -8.94 0.99 -2.47
C GLY A 70 -9.99 0.40 -1.52
N LEU A 71 -10.08 -0.93 -1.46
CA LEU A 71 -10.99 -1.64 -0.55
C LEU A 71 -10.65 -1.36 0.92
N VAL A 72 -9.36 -1.33 1.26
CA VAL A 72 -8.85 -0.98 2.59
C VAL A 72 -9.22 0.46 2.92
N ALA A 73 -8.95 1.42 2.04
CA ALA A 73 -9.29 2.83 2.24
C ALA A 73 -10.79 3.02 2.50
N ILE A 74 -11.65 2.37 1.69
CA ILE A 74 -13.11 2.40 1.85
C ILE A 74 -13.51 1.75 3.18
N GLY A 75 -12.94 0.59 3.51
CA GLY A 75 -13.24 -0.16 4.73
C GLY A 75 -12.86 0.60 6.01
N LEU A 76 -11.68 1.23 6.03
CA LEU A 76 -11.25 2.11 7.12
C LEU A 76 -12.10 3.38 7.20
N ALA A 77 -12.44 4.01 6.06
CA ALA A 77 -13.29 5.20 6.03
C ALA A 77 -14.71 4.91 6.56
N ARG A 78 -15.25 3.73 6.24
CA ARG A 78 -16.52 3.22 6.79
C ARG A 78 -16.39 2.62 8.19
N ASN A 79 -15.18 2.62 8.76
CA ASN A 79 -14.92 2.18 10.12
C ASN A 79 -15.37 0.72 10.36
N THR A 80 -15.18 -0.17 9.38
CA THR A 80 -15.61 -1.58 9.45
C THR A 80 -14.50 -2.50 9.96
N THR A 81 -14.89 -3.67 10.49
CA THR A 81 -13.94 -4.70 10.95
C THR A 81 -13.21 -5.37 9.79
N TRP A 82 -13.91 -5.64 8.67
CA TRP A 82 -13.29 -6.23 7.48
C TRP A 82 -12.25 -5.31 6.84
N GLY A 83 -12.49 -4.00 6.81
CA GLY A 83 -11.50 -3.02 6.35
C GLY A 83 -10.22 -3.01 7.18
N CYS A 84 -10.32 -3.23 8.49
CA CYS A 84 -9.15 -3.37 9.36
C CYS A 84 -8.37 -4.66 9.06
N TRP A 85 -9.07 -5.79 8.89
CA TRP A 85 -8.44 -7.06 8.53
C TRP A 85 -7.76 -7.01 7.17
N LEU A 86 -8.41 -6.42 6.16
CA LEU A 86 -7.78 -6.18 4.86
C LEU A 86 -6.55 -5.28 4.98
N GLY A 87 -6.62 -4.21 5.78
CA GLY A 87 -5.49 -3.30 5.98
C GLY A 87 -4.29 -4.00 6.62
N ILE A 88 -4.54 -4.86 7.60
CA ILE A 88 -3.51 -5.71 8.23
C ILE A 88 -2.89 -6.62 7.17
N LEU A 89 -3.70 -7.29 6.36
CA LEU A 89 -3.22 -8.20 5.33
C LEU A 89 -2.36 -7.46 4.30
N VAL A 90 -2.84 -6.34 3.76
CA VAL A 90 -2.11 -5.54 2.77
C VAL A 90 -0.80 -5.00 3.35
N LEU A 91 -0.80 -4.45 4.57
CA LEU A 91 0.43 -3.97 5.20
C LEU A 91 1.43 -5.10 5.45
N THR A 92 0.95 -6.28 5.86
CA THR A 92 1.84 -7.43 6.11
C THR A 92 2.48 -7.90 4.81
N VAL A 93 1.71 -8.00 3.73
CA VAL A 93 2.25 -8.35 2.40
C VAL A 93 3.26 -7.31 1.91
N ASN A 94 2.95 -6.01 2.06
CA ASN A 94 3.89 -4.94 1.72
C ASN A 94 5.17 -5.02 2.57
N LEU A 95 5.05 -5.31 3.87
CA LEU A 95 6.18 -5.47 4.78
C LEU A 95 7.10 -6.63 4.39
N VAL A 96 6.51 -7.75 3.95
CA VAL A 96 7.27 -8.88 3.41
C VAL A 96 7.98 -8.49 2.12
N GLY A 97 7.30 -7.76 1.22
CA GLY A 97 7.90 -7.19 0.01
C GLY A 97 9.11 -6.32 0.33
N ASP A 98 8.95 -5.38 1.27
CA ASP A 98 10.03 -4.52 1.75
C ASP A 98 11.19 -5.33 2.34
N LEU A 99 10.91 -6.34 3.16
CA LEU A 99 11.93 -7.24 3.72
C LEU A 99 12.70 -7.99 2.62
N THR A 100 12.00 -8.56 1.63
CA THR A 100 12.65 -9.24 0.51
C THR A 100 13.53 -8.29 -0.29
N ASN A 101 13.10 -7.04 -0.47
CA ASN A 101 13.86 -6.02 -1.17
C ASN A 101 15.11 -5.61 -0.36
N VAL A 102 15.01 -5.49 0.97
CA VAL A 102 16.17 -5.27 1.85
C VAL A 102 17.18 -6.43 1.76
N LEU A 103 16.70 -7.68 1.81
CA LEU A 103 17.57 -8.85 1.74
C LEU A 103 18.27 -8.96 0.37
N LEU A 104 17.56 -8.67 -0.72
CA LEU A 104 18.07 -8.80 -2.09
C LEU A 104 18.95 -7.61 -2.52
N ARG A 105 18.62 -6.39 -2.09
CA ARG A 105 19.28 -5.15 -2.57
C ARG A 105 20.11 -4.42 -1.51
N HIS A 106 20.15 -4.87 -0.25
CA HIS A 106 20.89 -4.23 0.85
C HIS A 106 20.58 -2.73 1.04
N ASP A 107 19.39 -2.30 0.61
CA ASP A 107 19.05 -0.89 0.55
C ASP A 107 18.54 -0.39 1.91
N LEU A 108 19.38 0.38 2.61
CA LEU A 108 19.09 0.91 3.95
C LEU A 108 17.88 1.86 3.99
N ARG A 109 17.44 2.37 2.83
CA ARG A 109 16.30 3.29 2.71
C ARG A 109 14.95 2.62 3.05
N THR A 110 14.79 1.36 2.69
CA THR A 110 13.55 0.60 2.95
C THR A 110 13.41 0.23 4.43
N LEU A 111 14.52 0.23 5.17
CA LEU A 111 14.57 -0.11 6.60
C LEU A 111 13.73 0.85 7.47
N ILE A 112 13.53 2.10 7.04
CA ILE A 112 12.73 3.10 7.78
C ILE A 112 11.23 2.82 7.64
N GLY A 113 10.80 2.27 6.50
CA GLY A 113 9.40 1.93 6.23
C GLY A 113 8.90 0.75 7.08
N VAL A 114 9.78 -0.23 7.34
CA VAL A 114 9.48 -1.45 8.09
C VAL A 114 8.90 -1.19 9.50
N PRO A 115 9.55 -0.40 10.39
CA PRO A 115 9.01 -0.14 11.72
C PRO A 115 7.71 0.67 11.70
N ILE A 116 7.55 1.57 10.72
CA ILE A 116 6.33 2.38 10.57
C ILE A 116 5.16 1.48 10.17
N ALA A 117 5.34 0.66 9.13
CA ALA A 117 4.33 -0.30 8.67
C ALA A 117 4.00 -1.33 9.77
N GLY A 118 5.00 -1.83 10.50
CA GLY A 118 4.80 -2.71 11.66
C GLY A 118 3.95 -2.06 12.76
N ALA A 119 4.22 -0.79 13.09
CA ALA A 119 3.42 -0.05 14.07
C ALA A 119 1.96 0.13 13.59
N MET A 120 1.74 0.39 12.30
CA MET A 120 0.41 0.51 11.70
C MET A 120 -0.37 -0.80 11.77
N VAL A 121 0.28 -1.95 11.53
CA VAL A 121 -0.32 -3.29 11.69
C VAL A 121 -0.75 -3.54 13.13
N VAL A 122 0.12 -3.29 14.10
CA VAL A 122 -0.20 -3.48 15.53
C VAL A 122 -1.36 -2.58 15.95
N TYR A 123 -1.39 -1.34 15.47
CA TYR A 123 -2.49 -0.40 15.72
C TYR A 123 -3.82 -0.93 15.19
N LEU A 124 -3.85 -1.37 13.92
CA LEU A 124 -5.04 -1.94 13.31
C LEU A 124 -5.49 -3.23 14.00
N TYR A 125 -4.56 -4.09 14.41
CA TYR A 125 -4.86 -5.33 15.12
C TYR A 125 -5.52 -5.06 16.48
N ARG A 126 -4.99 -4.11 17.25
CA ARG A 126 -5.60 -3.67 18.52
C ARG A 126 -6.99 -3.05 18.31
N CYS A 127 -7.17 -2.27 17.25
CA CYS A 127 -8.46 -1.68 16.93
C CYS A 127 -9.49 -2.71 16.44
N ALA A 128 -9.06 -3.69 15.65
CA ALA A 128 -9.91 -4.78 15.16
C ALA A 128 -10.36 -5.71 16.31
N GLY A 129 -9.45 -6.08 17.21
CA GLY A 129 -9.74 -6.96 18.35
C GLY A 129 -10.78 -6.36 19.31
N THR A 130 -10.69 -5.07 19.59
CA THR A 130 -11.69 -4.36 20.42
C THR A 130 -13.06 -4.26 19.76
N ARG A 131 -13.12 -4.25 18.42
CA ARG A 131 -14.37 -4.13 17.65
C ARG A 131 -15.04 -5.47 17.38
N SER A 132 -14.30 -6.57 17.30
CA SER A 132 -14.85 -7.93 17.16
C SER A 132 -15.55 -8.45 18.43
N SER A 133 -15.34 -7.79 19.57
CA SER A 133 -15.93 -8.15 20.86
C SER A 133 -17.20 -7.36 21.20
N ARG A 134 -17.67 -6.47 20.31
CA ARG A 134 -18.95 -5.74 20.42
C ARG A 134 -19.94 -6.29 19.43
#